data_AF-A0A7X7Q1H6-F1
#
_entry.id   AF-A0A7X7Q1H6-F1
#
_cell.length_a   1.000
_cell.length_b   1.000
_cell.length_c   1.000
_cell.angle_alpha   90.00
_cell.angle_beta   90.00
_cell.angle_gamma   90.00
#
_symmetry.space_group_name_H-M   'P 1'
#
loop_
_entity.id
_entity.type
_entity.pdbx_description
1 polymer ?
#
loop_
_entity_poly.entity_id
_entity_poly.type
_entity_poly.pdbx_seq_one_letter_code
_entity_poly.pdbx_strand_id
1 'polypeptide(L)'
;MKDFYLAGYDVSGIQNFIFNSPVLKEIIGASHIVYSVLDGTLPRVIEDYAKVHNLKVRVKWKEENGEPKDFLMLEDDDLAAEVIYVGGGNAYVAYRSKEIGIEITKIFSKTVYEETESLFIAVGFVHVSPDDDLREVFGKHLPRVLNQNKASMLRTKPLLNIAITRQDISTGNPVIMKKNDEYLTRERDLKLTVYDKNKDKIFKELLPDKTTTSYGFIREFDDLVYEKGEDSFIGVVHIDGNNMGDTIHKIMNESKLSMNDYIKRIRKISNDITQAYIKAFKTMTNRLAEY
;
A
#
# COMPACT_ATOMS: atom_id res chain seq x y z
N MET A 1 17.89 -22.02 -14.87
CA MET A 1 16.79 -21.07 -14.60
C MET A 1 15.50 -21.82 -14.78
N LYS A 2 14.55 -21.68 -13.85
CA LYS A 2 13.26 -22.37 -13.90
C LYS A 2 12.12 -21.38 -13.98
N ASP A 3 11.02 -21.89 -14.52
CA ASP A 3 9.77 -21.17 -14.64
C ASP A 3 9.22 -20.79 -13.26
N PHE A 4 8.45 -19.69 -13.25
CA PHE A 4 7.72 -19.22 -12.09
C PHE A 4 6.46 -18.47 -12.54
N TYR A 5 5.57 -18.20 -11.60
CA TYR A 5 4.41 -17.34 -11.81
C TYR A 5 4.65 -15.97 -11.20
N LEU A 6 4.63 -14.94 -12.02
CA LEU A 6 4.67 -13.55 -11.60
C LEU A 6 3.26 -13.09 -11.24
N ALA A 7 3.09 -12.66 -10.00
CA ALA A 7 1.86 -12.05 -9.50
C ALA A 7 2.05 -10.55 -9.31
N GLY A 8 1.10 -9.76 -9.81
CA GLY A 8 1.00 -8.33 -9.54
C GLY A 8 -0.23 -8.03 -8.72
N TYR A 9 -0.07 -7.32 -7.61
CA TYR A 9 -1.11 -6.93 -6.67
C TYR A 9 -1.29 -5.42 -6.70
N ASP A 10 -2.54 -4.97 -6.77
CA ASP A 10 -2.94 -3.57 -6.73
C ASP A 10 -4.10 -3.39 -5.74
N VAL A 11 -4.01 -2.37 -4.88
CA VAL A 11 -5.07 -2.06 -3.91
C VAL A 11 -6.09 -1.12 -4.54
N SER A 12 -7.35 -1.53 -4.58
CA SER A 12 -8.44 -0.74 -5.13
C SER A 12 -9.31 -0.12 -4.05
N GLY A 13 -9.76 1.12 -4.30
CA GLY A 13 -10.64 1.85 -3.38
C GLY A 13 -9.92 2.81 -2.42
N ILE A 14 -8.61 2.99 -2.57
CA ILE A 14 -7.77 3.83 -1.69
C ILE A 14 -8.35 5.24 -1.50
N GLN A 15 -8.68 5.95 -2.59
CA GLN A 15 -9.15 7.34 -2.50
C GLN A 15 -10.41 7.47 -1.65
N ASN A 16 -11.44 6.67 -1.94
CA ASN A 16 -12.68 6.69 -1.16
C ASN A 16 -12.43 6.25 0.28
N PHE A 17 -11.58 5.24 0.51
CA PHE A 17 -11.29 4.79 1.86
C PHE A 17 -10.60 5.88 2.71
N ILE A 18 -9.65 6.62 2.16
CA ILE A 18 -8.93 7.67 2.91
C ILE A 18 -9.81 8.91 3.09
N PHE A 19 -10.44 9.39 2.01
CA PHE A 19 -11.02 10.74 1.98
C PHE A 19 -12.54 10.80 2.19
N ASN A 20 -13.23 9.66 2.36
CA ASN A 20 -14.66 9.64 2.70
C ASN A 20 -14.92 9.85 4.20
N SER A 21 -14.21 10.81 4.81
CA SER A 21 -14.44 11.25 6.19
C SER A 21 -13.95 12.69 6.36
N PRO A 22 -14.70 13.55 7.06
CA PRO A 22 -14.23 14.89 7.42
C PRO A 22 -13.32 14.89 8.67
N VAL A 23 -13.13 13.74 9.32
CA VAL A 23 -12.37 13.64 10.57
C VAL A 23 -10.91 13.37 10.27
N LEU A 24 -10.01 14.30 10.62
CA LEU A 24 -8.58 14.21 10.31
C LEU A 24 -7.92 12.94 10.87
N LYS A 25 -8.28 12.55 12.10
CA LYS A 25 -7.78 11.32 12.74
C LYS A 25 -8.13 10.06 11.94
N GLU A 26 -9.34 10.01 11.38
CA GLU A 26 -9.77 8.90 10.52
C GLU A 26 -8.99 8.87 9.21
N ILE A 27 -8.73 10.04 8.60
CA ILE A 27 -7.92 10.17 7.38
C ILE A 27 -6.49 9.67 7.62
N ILE A 28 -5.86 10.07 8.72
CA ILE A 28 -4.50 9.64 9.09
C ILE A 28 -4.48 8.13 9.34
N GLY A 29 -5.45 7.61 10.10
CA GLY A 29 -5.59 6.18 10.34
C GLY A 29 -5.78 5.36 9.05
N ALA A 30 -6.63 5.84 8.15
CA ALA A 30 -6.88 5.22 6.85
C ALA A 30 -5.61 5.19 5.97
N SER A 31 -4.84 6.28 5.95
CA SER A 31 -3.58 6.35 5.21
C SER A 31 -2.58 5.30 5.71
N HIS A 32 -2.47 5.11 7.03
CA HIS A 32 -1.61 4.09 7.61
C HIS A 32 -2.07 2.66 7.29
N ILE A 33 -3.39 2.41 7.35
CA ILE A 33 -3.97 1.14 6.92
C ILE A 33 -3.54 0.83 5.48
N VAL A 34 -3.78 1.77 4.55
CA VAL A 34 -3.43 1.58 3.12
C VAL A 34 -1.94 1.29 2.93
N TYR A 35 -1.06 2.02 3.63
CA TYR A 35 0.37 1.76 3.60
C TYR A 35 0.69 0.33 4.08
N SER A 36 0.09 -0.10 5.18
CA SER A 36 0.34 -1.41 5.79
C SER A 36 -0.21 -2.60 4.97
N VAL A 37 -1.21 -2.41 4.11
CA VAL A 37 -1.84 -3.50 3.33
C VAL A 37 -0.80 -4.28 2.53
N LEU A 38 0.01 -3.59 1.72
CA LEU A 38 1.02 -4.27 0.89
C LEU A 38 2.36 -4.40 1.63
N ASP A 39 2.75 -3.41 2.42
CA ASP A 39 4.08 -3.40 3.05
C ASP A 39 4.17 -4.31 4.29
N GLY A 40 3.06 -4.47 5.02
CA GLY A 40 2.98 -5.30 6.21
C GLY A 40 2.17 -6.58 5.99
N THR A 41 0.90 -6.45 5.59
CA THR A 41 -0.04 -7.57 5.58
C THR A 41 0.31 -8.63 4.53
N LEU A 42 0.71 -8.24 3.31
CA LEU A 42 1.11 -9.19 2.26
C LEU A 42 2.34 -10.04 2.66
N PRO A 43 3.50 -9.46 3.05
CA PRO A 43 4.64 -10.21 3.59
C PRO A 43 4.27 -11.13 4.75
N ARG A 44 3.50 -10.62 5.73
CA ARG A 44 3.05 -11.41 6.88
C ARG A 44 2.24 -12.64 6.45
N VAL A 45 1.29 -12.47 5.54
CA VAL A 45 0.46 -13.58 5.02
C VAL A 45 1.32 -14.61 4.27
N ILE A 46 2.30 -14.17 3.48
CA ILE A 46 3.23 -15.08 2.80
C ILE A 46 4.04 -15.89 3.82
N GLU A 47 4.59 -15.24 4.84
CA GLU A 47 5.38 -15.92 5.89
C GLU A 47 4.54 -16.89 6.72
N ASP A 48 3.32 -16.52 7.10
CA ASP A 48 2.45 -17.35 7.92
C ASP A 48 1.95 -18.58 7.13
N TYR A 49 1.59 -18.41 5.85
CA TYR A 49 1.31 -19.52 4.95
C TYR A 49 2.53 -20.46 4.83
N ALA A 50 3.72 -19.89 4.66
CA ALA A 50 4.95 -20.67 4.54
C ALA A 50 5.26 -21.50 5.79
N LYS A 51 5.05 -20.94 6.99
CA LYS A 51 5.23 -21.66 8.27
C LYS A 51 4.29 -22.85 8.37
N VAL A 52 3.00 -22.68 8.02
CA VAL A 52 1.98 -23.74 8.10
C VAL A 52 2.27 -24.86 7.12
N HIS A 53 2.78 -24.53 5.93
CA HIS A 53 3.02 -25.49 4.86
C HIS A 53 4.49 -25.96 4.74
N ASN A 54 5.35 -25.56 5.68
CA ASN A 54 6.79 -25.85 5.68
C ASN A 54 7.49 -25.48 4.35
N LEU A 55 7.21 -24.28 3.85
CA LEU A 55 7.76 -23.74 2.61
C LEU A 55 8.85 -22.72 2.88
N LYS A 56 9.84 -22.65 1.99
CA LYS A 56 10.86 -21.59 2.00
C LYS A 56 10.33 -20.37 1.24
N VAL A 57 10.37 -19.20 1.85
CA VAL A 57 9.93 -17.94 1.22
C VAL A 57 10.91 -16.80 1.51
N ARG A 58 10.91 -15.79 0.64
CA ARG A 58 11.70 -14.58 0.82
C ARG A 58 10.85 -13.33 0.61
N VAL A 59 10.47 -12.69 1.71
CA VAL A 59 9.65 -11.47 1.65
C VAL A 59 10.46 -10.17 1.69
N LYS A 60 11.70 -10.21 2.22
CA LYS A 60 12.61 -9.07 2.21
C LYS A 60 13.30 -8.93 0.86
N TRP A 61 12.99 -7.85 0.16
CA TRP A 61 13.46 -7.56 -1.21
C TRP A 61 14.55 -6.46 -1.28
N LYS A 62 14.81 -5.77 -0.17
CA LYS A 62 15.91 -4.80 -0.01
C LYS A 62 16.60 -4.98 1.33
N GLU A 63 17.85 -4.55 1.42
CA GLU A 63 18.59 -4.42 2.69
C GLU A 63 18.09 -3.24 3.52
N GLU A 64 18.48 -3.18 4.80
CA GLU A 64 18.08 -2.08 5.70
C GLU A 64 18.62 -0.72 5.24
N ASN A 65 19.76 -0.70 4.55
CA ASN A 65 20.34 0.49 3.93
C ASN A 65 19.68 0.87 2.59
N GLY A 66 18.68 0.10 2.12
CA GLY A 66 17.97 0.33 0.86
C GLY A 66 18.58 -0.33 -0.37
N GLU A 67 19.72 -1.03 -0.25
CA GLU A 67 20.34 -1.72 -1.37
C GLU A 67 19.46 -2.88 -1.88
N PRO A 68 19.29 -3.05 -3.20
CA PRO A 68 18.47 -4.10 -3.76
C PRO A 68 19.13 -5.47 -3.56
N LYS A 69 18.36 -6.44 -3.02
CA LYS A 69 18.84 -7.83 -2.89
C LYS A 69 18.86 -8.53 -4.25
N ASP A 70 19.60 -9.64 -4.34
CA ASP A 70 19.51 -10.57 -5.47
C ASP A 70 18.13 -11.23 -5.59
N PHE A 71 17.73 -11.59 -6.80
CA PHE A 71 16.56 -12.41 -7.09
C PHE A 71 16.95 -13.89 -7.14
N LEU A 72 16.48 -14.69 -6.18
CA LEU A 72 16.91 -16.08 -6.00
C LEU A 72 15.92 -17.10 -6.52
N MET A 73 14.69 -16.70 -6.87
CA MET A 73 13.69 -17.62 -7.47
C MET A 73 14.20 -18.36 -8.72
N LEU A 74 15.21 -17.85 -9.42
CA LEU A 74 15.81 -18.52 -10.57
C LEU A 74 16.82 -19.62 -10.23
N GLU A 75 17.42 -19.54 -9.04
CA GLU A 75 18.56 -20.35 -8.61
C GLU A 75 18.17 -21.32 -7.48
N ASP A 76 17.23 -20.92 -6.64
CA ASP A 76 16.78 -21.63 -5.45
C ASP A 76 15.46 -22.37 -5.73
N ASP A 77 15.59 -23.67 -6.05
CA ASP A 77 14.48 -24.53 -6.41
C ASP A 77 13.46 -24.73 -5.27
N ASP A 78 13.93 -24.66 -4.03
CA ASP A 78 13.10 -24.84 -2.83
C ASP A 78 12.28 -23.58 -2.50
N LEU A 79 12.61 -22.44 -3.12
CA LEU A 79 11.92 -21.18 -2.87
C LEU A 79 10.52 -21.20 -3.47
N ALA A 80 9.51 -21.17 -2.61
CA ALA A 80 8.10 -21.19 -2.98
C ALA A 80 7.56 -19.81 -3.38
N ALA A 81 8.06 -18.74 -2.74
CA ALA A 81 7.66 -17.37 -3.02
C ALA A 81 8.81 -16.39 -2.77
N GLU A 82 8.94 -15.38 -3.63
CA GLU A 82 9.86 -14.25 -3.46
C GLU A 82 9.16 -12.93 -3.78
N VAL A 83 9.15 -12.00 -2.83
CA VAL A 83 8.69 -10.63 -3.07
C VAL A 83 9.72 -9.92 -3.94
N ILE A 84 9.28 -9.38 -5.07
CA ILE A 84 10.13 -8.62 -5.99
C ILE A 84 10.24 -7.19 -5.48
N TYR A 85 9.12 -6.52 -5.25
CA TYR A 85 9.06 -5.22 -4.58
C TYR A 85 7.66 -4.93 -4.04
N VAL A 86 7.59 -3.96 -3.13
CA VAL A 86 6.36 -3.33 -2.65
C VAL A 86 6.53 -1.82 -2.71
N GLY A 87 5.63 -1.10 -3.37
CA GLY A 87 5.69 0.36 -3.44
C GLY A 87 4.60 0.99 -4.31
N GLY A 88 4.22 2.23 -3.99
CA GLY A 88 3.29 3.02 -4.80
C GLY A 88 1.91 2.39 -4.97
N GLY A 89 1.41 1.67 -3.95
CA GLY A 89 0.10 0.98 -4.00
C GLY A 89 0.09 -0.32 -4.81
N ASN A 90 1.26 -0.79 -5.26
CA ASN A 90 1.44 -2.05 -5.99
C ASN A 90 2.51 -2.94 -5.37
N ALA A 91 2.40 -4.25 -5.58
CA ALA A 91 3.43 -5.21 -5.17
C ALA A 91 3.55 -6.34 -6.18
N TYR A 92 4.78 -6.74 -6.49
CA TYR A 92 5.06 -7.90 -7.36
C TYR A 92 5.68 -9.03 -6.56
N VAL A 93 5.19 -10.25 -6.77
CA VAL A 93 5.66 -11.46 -6.09
C VAL A 93 5.84 -12.57 -7.11
N ALA A 94 6.98 -13.24 -7.08
CA ALA A 94 7.21 -14.46 -7.83
C ALA A 94 6.76 -15.66 -6.98
N TYR A 95 6.06 -16.62 -7.58
CA TYR A 95 5.64 -17.87 -6.96
C TYR A 95 6.13 -19.06 -7.77
N ARG A 96 6.56 -20.12 -7.10
CA ARG A 96 6.96 -21.35 -7.80
C ARG A 96 5.79 -22.02 -8.53
N SER A 97 4.60 -21.98 -7.95
CA SER A 97 3.37 -22.48 -8.57
C SER A 97 2.24 -21.46 -8.48
N LYS A 98 1.31 -21.53 -9.44
CA LYS A 98 0.14 -20.66 -9.48
C LYS A 98 -0.78 -20.92 -8.29
N GLU A 99 -0.86 -22.17 -7.85
CA GLU A 99 -1.72 -22.64 -6.76
C GLU A 99 -1.31 -21.99 -5.44
N ILE A 100 -0.01 -21.92 -5.15
CA ILE A 100 0.52 -21.23 -3.95
C ILE A 100 0.13 -19.75 -3.99
N GLY A 101 0.32 -19.10 -5.15
CA GLY A 101 -0.05 -17.71 -5.33
C GLY A 101 -1.55 -17.46 -5.12
N ILE A 102 -2.42 -18.36 -5.59
CA ILE A 102 -3.87 -18.29 -5.40
C ILE A 102 -4.26 -18.43 -3.93
N GLU A 103 -3.71 -19.42 -3.21
CA GLU A 103 -4.06 -19.64 -1.80
C GLU A 103 -3.60 -18.46 -0.91
N ILE A 104 -2.38 -17.97 -1.14
CA ILE A 104 -1.89 -16.75 -0.46
C ILE A 104 -2.78 -15.55 -0.79
N THR A 105 -3.19 -15.38 -2.06
CA THR A 105 -4.09 -14.29 -2.46
C THR A 105 -5.43 -14.41 -1.74
N LYS A 106 -6.04 -15.59 -1.63
CA LYS A 106 -7.33 -15.75 -0.93
C LYS A 106 -7.23 -15.33 0.53
N ILE A 107 -6.18 -15.77 1.22
CA ILE A 107 -5.92 -15.39 2.61
C ILE A 107 -5.69 -13.87 2.69
N PHE A 108 -4.85 -13.33 1.81
CA PHE A 108 -4.53 -11.91 1.77
C PHE A 108 -5.77 -11.03 1.53
N SER A 109 -6.58 -11.34 0.51
CA SER A 109 -7.82 -10.63 0.20
C SER A 109 -8.81 -10.69 1.36
N LYS A 110 -8.94 -11.85 2.02
CA LYS A 110 -9.80 -11.99 3.20
C LYS A 110 -9.29 -11.13 4.37
N THR A 111 -8.00 -11.19 4.68
CA THR A 111 -7.39 -10.39 5.75
C THR A 111 -7.57 -8.89 5.49
N VAL A 112 -7.32 -8.42 4.26
CA VAL A 112 -7.54 -7.02 3.89
C VAL A 112 -9.00 -6.62 4.03
N TYR A 113 -9.94 -7.50 3.64
CA TYR A 113 -11.36 -7.22 3.83
C TYR A 113 -11.74 -7.13 5.33
N GLU A 114 -11.23 -8.02 6.17
CA GLU A 114 -11.50 -8.00 7.63
C GLU A 114 -10.87 -6.79 8.35
N GLU A 115 -9.72 -6.31 7.86
CA GLU A 115 -8.98 -5.18 8.41
C GLU A 115 -9.48 -3.81 7.88
N THR A 116 -10.29 -3.78 6.81
CA THR A 116 -10.66 -2.52 6.13
C THR A 116 -12.13 -2.37 5.72
N GLU A 117 -12.85 -3.48 5.52
CA GLU A 117 -14.23 -3.59 5.00
C GLU A 117 -14.52 -2.97 3.61
N SER A 118 -13.60 -2.20 3.06
CA SER A 118 -13.83 -1.41 1.86
C SER A 118 -12.69 -1.44 0.84
N LEU A 119 -11.50 -1.94 1.21
CA LEU A 119 -10.41 -2.14 0.27
C LEU A 119 -10.49 -3.53 -0.35
N PHE A 120 -10.13 -3.59 -1.62
CA PHE A 120 -10.13 -4.82 -2.40
C PHE A 120 -8.78 -4.99 -3.09
N ILE A 121 -8.35 -6.24 -3.21
CA ILE A 121 -7.08 -6.59 -3.86
C ILE A 121 -7.38 -7.09 -5.28
N ALA A 122 -6.90 -6.34 -6.27
CA ALA A 122 -6.81 -6.85 -7.63
C ALA A 122 -5.48 -7.59 -7.79
N VAL A 123 -5.52 -8.76 -8.42
CA VAL A 123 -4.32 -9.57 -8.69
C VAL A 123 -4.30 -10.04 -10.13
N GLY A 124 -3.12 -10.06 -10.76
CA GLY A 124 -2.89 -10.68 -12.06
C GLY A 124 -1.76 -11.70 -11.97
N PHE A 125 -1.90 -12.86 -12.63
CA PHE A 125 -0.88 -13.91 -12.67
C PHE A 125 -0.41 -14.13 -14.11
N VAL A 126 0.90 -14.16 -14.31
CA VAL A 126 1.55 -14.44 -15.60
C VAL A 126 2.62 -15.52 -15.39
N HIS A 127 2.59 -16.57 -16.21
CA HIS A 127 3.68 -17.55 -16.25
C HIS A 127 4.91 -16.91 -16.90
N VAL A 128 6.09 -17.14 -16.32
CA VAL A 128 7.36 -16.61 -16.79
C VAL A 128 8.36 -17.73 -16.94
N SER A 129 8.83 -17.92 -18.16
CA SER A 129 9.90 -18.85 -18.54
C SER A 129 11.26 -18.11 -18.60
N PRO A 130 12.40 -18.80 -18.46
CA PRO A 130 13.74 -18.20 -18.58
C PRO A 130 14.00 -17.44 -19.89
N ASP A 131 13.35 -17.87 -20.98
CA ASP A 131 13.53 -17.30 -22.32
C ASP A 131 12.59 -16.12 -22.61
N ASP A 132 11.67 -15.78 -21.69
CA ASP A 132 10.70 -14.71 -21.90
C ASP A 132 11.37 -13.32 -21.86
N ASP A 133 10.89 -12.40 -22.71
CA ASP A 133 11.29 -10.99 -22.64
C ASP A 133 10.61 -10.31 -21.44
N LEU A 134 11.38 -10.08 -20.40
CA LEU A 134 10.92 -9.45 -19.16
C LEU A 134 10.33 -8.07 -19.37
N ARG A 135 10.79 -7.35 -20.39
CA ARG A 135 10.22 -6.04 -20.73
C ARG A 135 8.78 -6.18 -21.18
N GLU A 136 8.44 -7.21 -21.95
CA GLU A 136 7.06 -7.49 -22.33
C GLU A 136 6.27 -8.07 -21.15
N VAL A 137 6.87 -8.96 -20.35
CA VAL A 137 6.20 -9.56 -19.18
C VAL A 137 5.78 -8.50 -18.17
N PHE A 138 6.73 -7.69 -17.68
CA PHE A 138 6.46 -6.65 -16.68
C PHE A 138 5.84 -5.41 -17.32
N GLY A 139 6.15 -5.12 -18.58
CA GLY A 139 5.71 -3.91 -19.27
C GLY A 139 4.29 -3.97 -19.82
N LYS A 140 3.83 -5.16 -20.18
CA LYS A 140 2.60 -5.31 -20.97
C LYS A 140 1.74 -6.47 -20.49
N HIS A 141 2.30 -7.67 -20.34
CA HIS A 141 1.51 -8.86 -20.04
C HIS A 141 0.89 -8.78 -18.65
N LEU A 142 1.70 -8.51 -17.63
CA LEU A 142 1.21 -8.40 -16.26
C LEU A 142 0.25 -7.23 -16.07
N PRO A 143 0.56 -5.98 -16.49
CA PRO A 143 -0.38 -4.87 -16.41
C PRO A 143 -1.70 -5.14 -17.12
N ARG A 144 -1.67 -5.79 -18.29
CA ARG A 144 -2.89 -6.15 -19.03
C ARG A 144 -3.78 -7.10 -18.22
N VAL A 145 -3.23 -8.18 -17.69
CA VAL A 145 -3.99 -9.17 -16.90
C VAL A 145 -4.51 -8.52 -15.61
N LEU A 146 -3.68 -7.74 -14.92
CA LEU A 146 -4.05 -7.03 -13.70
C LEU A 146 -5.20 -6.04 -13.94
N ASN A 147 -5.14 -5.23 -15.00
CA ASN A 147 -6.18 -4.27 -15.34
C ASN A 147 -7.50 -4.95 -15.74
N GLN A 148 -7.44 -6.08 -16.47
CA GLN A 148 -8.63 -6.88 -16.80
C GLN A 148 -9.30 -7.44 -15.53
N ASN A 149 -8.51 -7.95 -14.60
CA ASN A 149 -9.02 -8.46 -13.33
C ASN A 149 -9.57 -7.33 -12.44
N LYS A 150 -8.90 -6.17 -12.41
CA LYS A 150 -9.36 -4.98 -11.68
C LYS A 150 -10.70 -4.46 -12.23
N ALA A 151 -10.88 -4.47 -13.55
CA ALA A 151 -12.10 -4.01 -14.20
C ALA A 151 -13.29 -4.96 -14.01
N SER A 152 -13.04 -6.27 -13.89
CA SER A 152 -14.07 -7.30 -13.67
C SER A 152 -14.32 -7.62 -12.20
N MET A 153 -13.58 -6.98 -11.28
CA MET A 153 -13.65 -7.26 -9.85
C MET A 153 -15.01 -6.89 -9.25
N LEU A 154 -15.70 -7.88 -8.69
CA LEU A 154 -16.92 -7.68 -7.92
C LEU A 154 -16.57 -7.09 -6.54
N ARG A 155 -17.09 -5.90 -6.26
CA ARG A 155 -16.93 -5.25 -4.94
C ARG A 155 -18.10 -5.65 -4.06
N THR A 156 -17.90 -6.66 -3.24
CA THR A 156 -18.89 -7.09 -2.25
C THR A 156 -18.91 -6.13 -1.07
N LYS A 157 -20.10 -5.67 -0.69
CA LYS A 157 -20.30 -4.95 0.58
C LYS A 157 -20.88 -5.92 1.62
N PRO A 158 -20.56 -5.74 2.91
CA PRO A 158 -21.25 -6.48 3.95
C PRO A 158 -22.75 -6.14 3.93
N LEU A 159 -23.56 -6.95 4.64
CA LEU A 159 -24.98 -6.63 4.81
C LEU A 159 -25.10 -5.22 5.39
N LEU A 160 -25.80 -4.36 4.65
CA LEU A 160 -26.03 -2.97 5.05
C LEU A 160 -27.19 -2.89 6.06
N ASN A 161 -27.75 -1.70 6.26
CA ASN A 161 -28.82 -1.47 7.24
C ASN A 161 -30.02 -2.39 7.02
N ILE A 162 -30.54 -2.96 8.12
CA ILE A 162 -31.87 -3.56 8.18
C ILE A 162 -32.79 -2.64 9.01
N ALA A 163 -34.09 -2.96 9.11
CA ALA A 163 -35.10 -2.10 9.72
C ALA A 163 -34.83 -1.67 11.18
N ILE A 164 -33.92 -2.35 11.87
CA ILE A 164 -33.55 -2.08 13.27
C ILE A 164 -32.17 -1.43 13.43
N THR A 165 -31.46 -1.18 12.33
CA THR A 165 -30.09 -0.67 12.36
C THR A 165 -30.07 0.86 12.34
N ARG A 166 -29.28 1.47 13.24
CA ARG A 166 -28.96 2.89 13.14
C ARG A 166 -27.97 3.10 12.00
N GLN A 167 -28.29 4.04 11.13
CA GLN A 167 -27.44 4.41 10.00
C GLN A 167 -26.51 5.57 10.38
N ASP A 168 -25.24 5.47 9.98
CA ASP A 168 -24.28 6.58 10.08
C ASP A 168 -24.60 7.66 9.03
N ILE A 169 -24.56 8.92 9.46
CA ILE A 169 -25.04 10.05 8.64
C ILE A 169 -24.09 10.35 7.46
N SER A 170 -22.78 10.13 7.62
CA SER A 170 -21.80 10.47 6.59
C SER A 170 -21.64 9.36 5.54
N THR A 171 -21.59 8.11 5.98
CA THR A 171 -21.29 6.97 5.10
C THR A 171 -22.53 6.18 4.69
N GLY A 172 -23.64 6.32 5.42
CA GLY A 172 -24.81 5.47 5.24
C GLY A 172 -24.60 4.02 5.70
N ASN A 173 -23.46 3.68 6.29
CA ASN A 173 -23.15 2.34 6.77
C ASN A 173 -23.80 2.07 8.14
N PRO A 174 -23.99 0.79 8.51
CA PRO A 174 -24.56 0.44 9.80
C PRO A 174 -23.62 0.84 10.95
N VAL A 175 -24.20 1.49 11.96
CA VAL A 175 -23.53 1.75 13.24
C VAL A 175 -23.42 0.43 14.00
N ILE A 176 -22.21 0.06 14.40
CA ILE A 176 -21.94 -1.19 15.13
C ILE A 176 -21.74 -0.97 16.63
N MET A 177 -21.38 0.24 17.04
CA MET A 177 -21.12 0.55 18.44
C MET A 177 -21.26 2.04 18.76
N LYS A 178 -21.36 2.34 20.06
CA LYS A 178 -21.30 3.70 20.60
C LYS A 178 -20.08 3.81 21.53
N LYS A 179 -19.19 4.80 21.30
CA LYS A 179 -17.97 5.04 22.08
C LYS A 179 -17.85 6.54 22.36
N ASN A 180 -17.73 6.95 23.63
CA ASN A 180 -17.65 8.36 24.04
C ASN A 180 -18.75 9.24 23.42
N ASP A 181 -20.00 8.76 23.46
CA ASP A 181 -21.16 9.40 22.83
C ASP A 181 -21.20 9.48 21.30
N GLU A 182 -20.16 8.99 20.61
CA GLU A 182 -20.14 8.87 19.16
C GLU A 182 -20.64 7.50 18.70
N TYR A 183 -21.42 7.50 17.61
CA TYR A 183 -21.84 6.30 16.92
C TYR A 183 -20.82 5.96 15.84
N LEU A 184 -20.26 4.75 15.88
CA LEU A 184 -19.18 4.33 15.00
C LEU A 184 -19.63 3.19 14.09
N THR A 185 -19.27 3.31 12.81
CA THR A 185 -19.24 2.21 11.86
C THR A 185 -17.94 1.43 12.04
N ARG A 186 -17.88 0.20 11.54
CA ARG A 186 -16.69 -0.64 11.70
C ARG A 186 -15.47 -0.05 10.99
N GLU A 187 -15.65 0.49 9.79
CA GLU A 187 -14.59 1.19 9.05
C GLU A 187 -14.01 2.37 9.86
N ARG A 188 -14.86 3.19 10.49
CA ARG A 188 -14.42 4.33 11.33
C ARG A 188 -13.66 3.87 12.56
N ASP A 189 -14.16 2.84 13.25
CA ASP A 189 -13.48 2.26 14.43
C ASP A 189 -12.10 1.69 14.09
N LEU A 190 -11.97 1.00 12.95
CA LEU A 190 -10.69 0.49 12.46
C LEU A 190 -9.68 1.62 12.20
N LYS A 191 -10.10 2.69 11.51
CA LYS A 191 -9.26 3.87 11.25
C LYS A 191 -8.80 4.55 12.54
N LEU A 192 -9.73 4.80 13.47
CA LEU A 192 -9.41 5.42 14.76
C LEU A 192 -8.48 4.54 15.61
N THR A 193 -8.70 3.23 15.63
CA THR A 193 -7.82 2.28 16.33
C THR A 193 -6.40 2.32 15.80
N VAL A 194 -6.23 2.39 14.48
CA VAL A 194 -4.91 2.49 13.86
C VAL A 194 -4.26 3.85 14.12
N TYR A 195 -5.04 4.93 14.07
CA TYR A 195 -4.58 6.26 14.46
C TYR A 195 -4.04 6.25 15.90
N ASP A 196 -4.83 5.78 16.87
CA ASP A 196 -4.44 5.80 18.29
C ASP A 196 -3.15 5.02 18.57
N LYS A 197 -2.93 3.90 17.84
CA LYS A 197 -1.71 3.08 17.95
C LYS A 197 -0.47 3.75 17.33
N ASN A 198 -0.64 4.62 16.34
CA ASN A 198 0.46 5.12 15.50
C ASN A 198 0.63 6.65 15.49
N LYS A 199 -0.22 7.40 16.22
CA LYS A 199 -0.28 8.86 16.23
C LYS A 199 1.07 9.55 16.48
N ASP A 200 1.95 8.94 17.27
CA ASP A 200 3.25 9.51 17.63
C ASP A 200 4.41 9.00 16.73
N LYS A 201 4.16 7.98 15.90
CA LYS A 201 5.19 7.37 15.03
C LYS A 201 5.21 7.97 13.63
N ILE A 202 4.03 8.13 13.02
CA ILE A 202 3.87 8.44 11.58
C ILE A 202 4.59 9.73 11.18
N PHE A 203 4.45 10.77 11.99
CA PHE A 203 4.98 12.09 11.63
C PHE A 203 6.36 12.34 12.22
N LYS A 204 6.78 11.60 13.26
CA LYS A 204 8.07 11.83 13.91
C LYS A 204 9.25 11.62 12.95
N GLU A 205 9.13 10.69 12.01
CA GLU A 205 10.17 10.42 11.01
C GLU A 205 10.20 11.44 9.86
N LEU A 206 9.11 12.17 9.66
CA LEU A 206 8.92 13.13 8.56
C LEU A 206 9.07 14.59 9.01
N LEU A 207 8.96 14.86 10.31
CA LEU A 207 9.14 16.17 10.91
C LEU A 207 10.64 16.54 11.00
N PRO A 208 10.97 17.84 11.11
CA PRO A 208 12.34 18.31 11.26
C PRO A 208 13.02 17.69 12.48
N ASP A 209 14.28 17.27 12.31
CA ASP A 209 15.13 16.87 13.42
C ASP A 209 15.48 18.11 14.26
N LYS A 210 14.80 18.25 15.41
CA LYS A 210 15.09 19.26 16.46
C LYS A 210 15.15 20.71 15.94
N THR A 211 14.01 21.40 15.94
CA THR A 211 14.00 22.86 16.05
C THR A 211 13.65 23.29 17.49
N THR A 212 14.14 24.47 17.86
CA THR A 212 13.93 25.17 19.14
C THR A 212 12.47 25.57 19.41
N THR A 213 11.57 25.32 18.45
CA THR A 213 10.14 25.65 18.47
C THR A 213 9.35 24.38 18.15
N SER A 214 8.32 24.10 18.94
CA SER A 214 7.51 22.87 18.82
C SER A 214 6.64 22.88 17.56
N TYR A 215 7.22 22.52 16.41
CA TYR A 215 6.45 22.27 15.20
C TYR A 215 5.73 20.91 15.33
N GLY A 216 4.46 20.95 15.72
CA GLY A 216 3.61 19.78 15.95
C GLY A 216 2.66 19.53 14.79
N PHE A 217 2.30 18.27 14.56
CA PHE A 217 1.26 17.93 13.59
C PHE A 217 -0.13 18.20 14.19
N ILE A 218 -1.01 18.82 13.42
CA ILE A 218 -2.40 19.08 13.81
C ILE A 218 -3.17 17.77 14.00
N ARG A 219 -4.17 17.79 14.89
CA ARG A 219 -4.99 16.60 15.16
C ARG A 219 -6.44 16.79 14.74
N GLU A 220 -6.88 18.05 14.68
CA GLU A 220 -8.16 18.48 14.14
C GLU A 220 -7.93 19.59 13.11
N PHE A 221 -8.84 19.75 12.15
CA PHE A 221 -8.77 20.86 11.20
C PHE A 221 -8.92 22.23 11.89
N ASP A 222 -9.64 22.26 13.01
CA ASP A 222 -9.80 23.46 13.86
C ASP A 222 -8.46 23.97 14.43
N ASP A 223 -7.42 23.13 14.49
CA ASP A 223 -6.09 23.53 14.94
C ASP A 223 -5.36 24.41 13.90
N LEU A 224 -5.84 24.48 12.65
CA LEU A 224 -5.30 25.33 11.59
C LEU A 224 -5.91 26.73 11.54
N VAL A 225 -6.94 26.98 12.34
CA VAL A 225 -7.71 28.23 12.30
C VAL A 225 -6.96 29.29 13.11
N TYR A 226 -6.81 30.49 12.55
CA TYR A 226 -6.10 31.58 13.22
C TYR A 226 -6.88 32.08 14.45
N GLU A 227 -8.19 32.30 14.30
CA GLU A 227 -9.08 32.73 15.39
C GLU A 227 -10.43 32.00 15.32
N LYS A 228 -10.91 31.49 16.47
CA LYS A 228 -12.18 30.76 16.53
C LYS A 228 -13.35 31.73 16.39
N GLY A 229 -14.24 31.46 15.42
CA GLY A 229 -15.42 32.28 15.15
C GLY A 229 -15.24 33.25 13.98
N GLU A 230 -14.04 33.32 13.40
CA GLU A 230 -13.80 33.99 12.12
C GLU A 230 -13.72 32.99 10.96
N ASP A 231 -14.15 33.42 9.78
CA ASP A 231 -14.04 32.61 8.57
C ASP A 231 -12.56 32.43 8.20
N SER A 232 -12.12 31.18 8.09
CA SER A 232 -10.76 30.81 7.68
C SER A 232 -10.80 29.85 6.50
N PHE A 233 -9.80 29.92 5.62
CA PHE A 233 -9.65 29.01 4.49
C PHE A 233 -8.51 28.02 4.74
N ILE A 234 -8.76 26.74 4.46
CA ILE A 234 -7.74 25.68 4.50
C ILE A 234 -7.26 25.42 3.06
N GLY A 235 -5.96 25.55 2.84
CA GLY A 235 -5.32 25.16 1.58
C GLY A 235 -4.97 23.68 1.57
N VAL A 236 -5.46 22.93 0.57
CA VAL A 236 -5.11 21.52 0.35
C VAL A 236 -4.31 21.40 -0.94
N VAL A 237 -3.12 20.81 -0.87
CA VAL A 237 -2.22 20.61 -2.01
C VAL A 237 -2.09 19.12 -2.31
N HIS A 238 -2.35 18.73 -3.56
CA HIS A 238 -2.14 17.37 -4.06
C HIS A 238 -1.16 17.41 -5.23
N ILE A 239 -0.07 16.65 -5.12
CA ILE A 239 0.98 16.57 -6.15
C ILE A 239 1.08 15.10 -6.57
N ASP A 240 0.81 14.84 -7.85
CA ASP A 240 0.91 13.51 -8.45
C ASP A 240 2.00 13.48 -9.53
N GLY A 241 2.65 12.32 -9.68
CA GLY A 241 3.71 12.10 -10.66
C GLY A 241 3.13 11.81 -12.03
N ASN A 242 3.22 12.76 -12.96
CA ASN A 242 2.78 12.54 -14.35
C ASN A 242 3.60 11.43 -15.02
N ASN A 243 2.91 10.50 -15.69
CA ASN A 243 3.51 9.45 -16.54
C ASN A 243 4.62 8.62 -15.87
N MET A 244 4.48 8.35 -14.56
CA MET A 244 5.44 7.55 -13.81
C MET A 244 5.61 6.14 -14.38
N GLY A 245 4.52 5.49 -14.78
CA GLY A 245 4.56 4.17 -15.43
C GLY A 245 5.37 4.16 -16.72
N ASP A 246 5.11 5.12 -17.63
CA ASP A 246 5.85 5.25 -18.89
C ASP A 246 7.32 5.57 -18.66
N THR A 247 7.62 6.38 -17.65
CA THR A 247 9.00 6.72 -17.26
C THR A 247 9.74 5.49 -16.79
N ILE A 248 9.13 4.67 -15.93
CA ILE A 248 9.69 3.39 -15.49
C ILE A 248 9.88 2.48 -16.71
N HIS A 249 8.88 2.33 -17.59
CA HIS A 249 9.01 1.51 -18.79
C HIS A 249 10.17 1.95 -19.69
N LYS A 250 10.37 3.26 -19.90
CA LYS A 250 11.49 3.78 -20.68
C LYS A 250 12.83 3.42 -20.04
N ILE A 251 12.99 3.70 -18.75
CA ILE A 251 14.23 3.40 -17.98
C ILE A 251 14.55 1.90 -17.99
N MET A 252 13.53 1.04 -18.01
CA MET A 252 13.68 -0.42 -18.06
C MET A 252 13.99 -0.97 -19.46
N ASN A 253 13.76 -0.18 -20.52
CA ASN A 253 13.96 -0.60 -21.92
C ASN A 253 15.32 -0.20 -22.52
N GLU A 254 16.14 0.56 -21.79
CA GLU A 254 17.42 1.11 -22.28
C GLU A 254 18.51 0.06 -22.54
N SER A 255 18.40 -1.16 -22.02
CA SER A 255 19.40 -2.22 -22.21
C SER A 255 18.80 -3.62 -22.07
N LYS A 256 19.43 -4.61 -22.73
CA LYS A 256 19.15 -6.03 -22.47
C LYS A 256 19.82 -6.40 -21.14
N LEU A 257 19.04 -6.42 -20.07
CA LEU A 257 19.48 -6.82 -18.74
C LEU A 257 19.25 -8.31 -18.52
N SER A 258 20.08 -8.95 -17.70
CA SER A 258 19.74 -10.26 -17.14
C SER A 258 18.50 -10.14 -16.24
N MET A 259 17.81 -11.24 -15.94
CA MET A 259 16.65 -11.21 -15.03
C MET A 259 17.02 -10.61 -13.66
N ASN A 260 18.13 -11.04 -13.08
CA ASN A 260 18.55 -10.55 -11.77
C ASN A 260 18.84 -9.04 -11.83
N ASP A 261 19.51 -8.55 -12.88
CA ASP A 261 19.79 -7.13 -13.06
C ASP A 261 18.51 -6.31 -13.32
N TYR A 262 17.58 -6.87 -14.08
CA TYR A 262 16.27 -6.26 -14.32
C TYR A 262 15.50 -6.07 -13.01
N ILE A 263 15.44 -7.12 -12.17
CA ILE A 263 14.75 -7.07 -10.88
C ILE A 263 15.47 -6.14 -9.89
N LYS A 264 16.80 -6.18 -9.82
CA LYS A 264 17.58 -5.22 -9.02
C LYS A 264 17.30 -3.78 -9.44
N ARG A 265 17.19 -3.52 -10.74
CA ARG A 265 16.88 -2.18 -11.24
C ARG A 265 15.46 -1.74 -10.88
N ILE A 266 14.46 -2.62 -10.95
CA ILE A 266 13.10 -2.33 -10.44
C ILE A 266 13.13 -2.02 -8.94
N ARG A 267 13.79 -2.87 -8.15
CA ARG A 267 13.94 -2.68 -6.69
C ARG A 267 14.57 -1.32 -6.38
N LYS A 268 15.64 -0.96 -7.09
CA LYS A 268 16.33 0.34 -6.94
C LYS A 268 15.42 1.50 -7.31
N ILE A 269 14.77 1.48 -8.47
CA ILE A 269 13.85 2.55 -8.91
C ILE A 269 12.73 2.75 -7.89
N SER A 270 12.11 1.67 -7.40
CA SER A 270 11.05 1.75 -6.39
C SER A 270 11.54 2.38 -5.08
N ASN A 271 12.75 2.04 -4.64
CA ASN A 271 13.36 2.64 -3.45
C ASN A 271 13.72 4.12 -3.68
N ASP A 272 14.34 4.46 -4.81
CA ASP A 272 14.75 5.83 -5.15
C ASP A 272 13.54 6.79 -5.21
N ILE A 273 12.41 6.34 -5.79
CA ILE A 273 11.15 7.08 -5.79
C ILE A 273 10.68 7.34 -4.36
N THR A 274 10.68 6.31 -3.51
CA THR A 274 10.26 6.43 -2.11
C THR A 274 11.14 7.45 -1.36
N GLN A 275 12.46 7.37 -1.54
CA GLN A 275 13.40 8.30 -0.92
C GLN A 275 13.24 9.73 -1.43
N ALA A 276 12.95 9.91 -2.72
CA ALA A 276 12.69 11.23 -3.29
C ALA A 276 11.46 11.89 -2.66
N TYR A 277 10.35 11.16 -2.49
CA TYR A 277 9.16 11.67 -1.81
C TYR A 277 9.43 12.03 -0.34
N ILE A 278 10.11 11.15 0.41
CA ILE A 278 10.46 11.41 1.81
C ILE A 278 11.37 12.64 1.93
N LYS A 279 12.39 12.74 1.07
CA LYS A 279 13.33 13.88 1.06
C LYS A 279 12.62 15.20 0.72
N ALA A 280 11.75 15.19 -0.29
CA ALA A 280 10.96 16.36 -0.66
C ALA A 280 10.06 16.81 0.49
N PHE A 281 9.37 15.88 1.15
CA PHE A 281 8.52 16.16 2.31
C PHE A 281 9.32 16.75 3.48
N LYS A 282 10.46 16.14 3.84
CA LYS A 282 11.36 16.67 4.88
C LYS A 282 11.88 18.06 4.56
N THR A 283 12.21 18.32 3.29
CA THR A 283 12.68 19.64 2.85
C THR A 283 11.60 20.70 3.04
N MET A 284 10.36 20.37 2.68
CA MET A 284 9.20 21.24 2.90
C MET A 284 8.97 21.51 4.39
N THR A 285 8.92 20.47 5.24
CA THR A 285 8.68 20.65 6.68
C THR A 285 9.81 21.41 7.37
N ASN A 286 11.06 21.20 6.97
CA ASN A 286 12.20 21.97 7.48
C ASN A 286 12.05 23.46 7.14
N ARG A 287 11.67 23.77 5.90
CA ARG A 287 11.44 25.16 5.47
C ARG A 287 10.26 25.80 6.18
N LEU A 288 9.20 25.05 6.47
CA LEU A 288 8.05 25.55 7.22
C LEU A 288 8.38 25.81 8.69
N ALA A 289 9.27 25.03 9.31
CA ALA A 289 9.68 25.22 10.70
C ALA A 289 10.64 26.40 10.93
N GLU A 290 11.14 27.03 9.85
CA GLU A 290 11.91 28.28 9.91
C GLU A 290 11.03 29.53 10.07
N TYR A 291 9.73 29.41 9.81
CA TYR A 291 8.72 30.48 9.96
C TYR A 291 7.92 30.27 11.24
#